data_AF-A0A0F9KFX5-F1
#
_entry.id   AF-A0A0F9KFX5-F1
#
_cell.length_a   1.000
_cell.length_b   1.000
_cell.length_c   1.000
_cell.angle_alpha   90.00
_cell.angle_beta   90.00
_cell.angle_gamma   90.00
#
_symmetry.space_group_name_H-M   'P 1'
#
loop_
_entity.id
_entity.type
_entity.pdbx_description
1 polymer ?
#
loop_
_entity_poly.entity_id
_entity_poly.type
_entity_poly.pdbx_seq_one_letter_code
_entity_poly.pdbx_strand_id
1 'polypeptide(L)'
;MPEGERKPHIPEWAEQERLSDLAWIAENLPEFWSAAQQGFELFGRGALTVDTTLQPEPDKGNPMWYLTQEQVKDYGGQDEIRMVAAYDPSWEFVSILLKHEDKVSSYRVGVPGQKSKLD
;
A
#
# COMPACT_ATOMS: atom_id res chain seq x y z
N MET A 1 -14.47 -8.29 36.30
CA MET A 1 -13.70 -8.81 35.15
C MET A 1 -13.62 -7.67 34.14
N PRO A 2 -12.44 -7.20 33.70
CA PRO A 2 -12.40 -6.11 32.74
C PRO A 2 -12.84 -6.63 31.37
N GLU A 3 -13.77 -5.92 30.77
CA GLU A 3 -14.25 -6.13 29.42
C GLU A 3 -13.05 -6.00 28.48
N GLY A 4 -12.61 -7.12 27.90
CA GLY A 4 -11.62 -7.10 26.83
C GLY A 4 -12.17 -6.25 25.70
N GLU A 5 -11.40 -5.23 25.30
CA GLU A 5 -11.68 -4.37 24.16
C GLU A 5 -12.17 -5.24 22.99
N ARG A 6 -13.47 -5.12 22.67
CA ARG A 6 -14.01 -5.76 21.48
C ARG A 6 -13.29 -5.14 20.30
N LYS A 7 -12.38 -5.90 19.69
CA LYS A 7 -11.76 -5.52 18.42
C LYS A 7 -12.89 -5.08 17.49
N PRO A 8 -12.80 -3.90 16.85
CA PRO A 8 -13.85 -3.44 15.95
C PRO A 8 -14.12 -4.53 14.93
N HIS A 9 -15.37 -4.98 14.86
CA HIS A 9 -15.78 -5.99 13.91
C HIS A 9 -15.74 -5.36 12.52
N ILE A 10 -14.76 -5.77 11.71
CA ILE A 10 -14.71 -5.39 10.29
C ILE A 10 -15.91 -6.08 9.63
N PRO A 11 -16.79 -5.35 8.94
CA PRO A 11 -17.86 -5.95 8.18
C PRO A 11 -17.32 -6.94 7.13
N GLU A 12 -18.05 -8.02 6.88
CA GLU A 12 -17.62 -9.07 5.93
C GLU A 12 -17.27 -8.50 4.54
N TRP A 13 -18.03 -7.52 4.05
CA TRP A 13 -17.76 -6.87 2.76
C TRP A 13 -16.38 -6.19 2.73
N ALA A 14 -15.95 -5.58 3.85
CA ALA A 14 -14.67 -4.89 3.95
C ALA A 14 -13.51 -5.88 4.10
N GLU A 15 -13.76 -7.04 4.70
CA GLU A 15 -12.79 -8.14 4.76
C GLU A 15 -12.57 -8.78 3.38
N GLN A 16 -13.66 -9.04 2.64
CA GLN A 16 -13.59 -9.56 1.28
C GLN A 16 -12.88 -8.59 0.34
N GLU A 17 -13.19 -7.29 0.41
CA GLU A 17 -12.50 -6.26 -0.37
C GLU A 17 -11.00 -6.25 -0.06
N ARG A 18 -10.63 -6.28 1.23
CA ARG A 18 -9.23 -6.36 1.65
C ARG A 18 -8.52 -7.60 1.12
N LEU A 19 -9.17 -8.76 1.13
CA LEU A 19 -8.57 -9.99 0.59
C LEU A 19 -8.36 -9.91 -0.92
N SER A 20 -9.33 -9.33 -1.64
CA SER A 20 -9.21 -9.08 -3.09
C SER A 20 -8.05 -8.14 -3.40
N ASP A 21 -7.93 -7.03 -2.67
CA ASP A 21 -6.83 -6.08 -2.82
C ASP A 21 -5.47 -6.73 -2.59
N LEU A 22 -5.34 -7.51 -1.50
CA LEU A 22 -4.07 -8.16 -1.16
C LEU A 22 -3.70 -9.26 -2.17
N ALA A 23 -4.69 -10.00 -2.70
CA ALA A 23 -4.45 -10.96 -3.77
C ALA A 23 -3.95 -10.25 -5.04
N TRP A 24 -4.61 -9.17 -5.43
CA TRP A 24 -4.22 -8.39 -6.59
C TRP A 24 -2.84 -7.73 -6.43
N ILE A 25 -2.53 -7.17 -5.25
CA ILE A 25 -1.19 -6.65 -4.92
C ILE A 25 -0.15 -7.77 -5.03
N ALA A 26 -0.46 -8.99 -4.57
CA ALA A 26 0.47 -10.11 -4.64
C ALA A 26 0.77 -10.52 -6.09
N GLU A 27 -0.24 -10.52 -6.97
CA GLU A 27 -0.08 -10.80 -8.40
C GLU A 27 0.82 -9.77 -9.11
N ASN A 28 0.75 -8.50 -8.70
CA ASN A 28 1.50 -7.39 -9.28
C ASN A 28 2.76 -7.02 -8.47
N LEU A 29 3.10 -7.82 -7.46
CA LEU A 29 4.14 -7.51 -6.48
C LEU A 29 5.51 -7.20 -7.09
N PRO A 30 6.01 -7.93 -8.11
CA PRO A 30 7.32 -7.64 -8.69
C PRO A 30 7.42 -6.24 -9.30
N GLU A 31 6.36 -5.81 -10.00
CA GLU A 31 6.28 -4.48 -10.62
C GLU A 31 6.15 -3.41 -9.55
N PHE A 32 5.27 -3.60 -8.57
CA PHE A 32 5.05 -2.64 -7.49
C PHE A 32 6.29 -2.47 -6.64
N TRP A 33 6.98 -3.57 -6.32
CA TRP A 33 8.24 -3.52 -5.59
C TRP A 33 9.30 -2.73 -6.36
N SER A 34 9.46 -3.02 -7.66
CA SER A 34 10.43 -2.31 -8.50
C SER A 34 10.14 -0.80 -8.56
N ALA A 35 8.88 -0.41 -8.76
CA ALA A 35 8.47 0.99 -8.80
C ALA A 35 8.64 1.68 -7.43
N ALA A 36 8.27 1.01 -6.34
CA ALA A 36 8.42 1.54 -4.99
C ALA A 36 9.89 1.73 -4.58
N GLN A 37 10.77 0.81 -4.97
CA GLN A 37 12.22 0.93 -4.75
C GLN A 37 12.80 2.12 -5.52
N GLN A 38 12.48 2.24 -6.82
CA GLN A 38 12.91 3.39 -7.63
C GLN A 38 12.43 4.72 -7.04
N GLY A 39 11.16 4.78 -6.61
CA GLY A 39 10.61 5.96 -5.94
C GLY A 39 11.33 6.27 -4.62
N PHE A 40 11.63 5.26 -3.82
CA PHE A 40 12.36 5.42 -2.58
C PHE A 40 13.80 5.91 -2.79
N GLU A 41 14.51 5.36 -3.77
CA GLU A 41 15.88 5.76 -4.11
C GLU A 41 15.94 7.23 -4.57
N LEU A 42 14.93 7.68 -5.32
CA LEU A 42 14.89 9.04 -5.87
C LEU A 42 14.38 10.08 -4.86
N PHE A 43 13.39 9.74 -4.04
CA PHE A 43 12.64 10.72 -3.25
C PHE A 43 12.63 10.43 -1.74
N GLY A 44 13.24 9.33 -1.30
CA GLY A 44 13.17 8.86 0.07
C GLY A 44 11.79 8.26 0.40
N ARG A 45 11.39 8.32 1.67
CA ARG A 45 10.15 7.69 2.12
C ARG A 45 8.93 8.22 1.37
N GLY A 46 7.98 7.33 1.11
CA GLY A 46 6.76 7.64 0.38
C GLY A 46 5.86 6.44 0.22
N ALA A 47 4.88 6.56 -0.67
CA ALA A 47 3.93 5.51 -1.00
C ALA A 47 3.79 5.37 -2.52
N LEU A 48 3.77 4.13 -2.99
CA LEU A 48 3.33 3.82 -4.33
C LEU A 48 1.81 3.98 -4.39
N THR A 49 1.32 4.86 -5.26
CA THR A 49 -0.10 5.07 -5.47
C THR A 49 -0.48 4.45 -6.80
N VAL A 50 -1.56 3.68 -6.81
CA VAL A 50 -2.07 3.00 -8.00
C VAL A 50 -3.53 3.37 -8.19
N ASP A 51 -3.85 3.89 -9.36
CA ASP A 51 -5.21 4.23 -9.74
C ASP A 51 -5.89 3.02 -10.37
N THR A 52 -6.79 2.41 -9.63
CA THR A 52 -7.57 1.24 -10.10
C THR A 52 -8.91 1.63 -10.73
N THR A 53 -9.22 2.94 -10.78
CA THR A 53 -10.45 3.47 -11.40
C THR A 53 -10.35 3.59 -12.91
N LEU A 54 -9.11 3.65 -13.41
CA LEU A 54 -8.81 3.75 -14.82
C LEU A 54 -8.64 2.36 -15.42
N GLN A 55 -9.04 2.20 -16.67
CA GLN A 55 -8.80 0.96 -17.38
C GLN A 55 -7.29 0.77 -17.55
N PRO A 56 -6.74 -0.43 -17.23
CA PRO A 56 -5.34 -0.71 -17.45
C PRO A 56 -4.96 -0.45 -18.91
N GLU A 57 -3.86 0.25 -19.14
CA GLU A 57 -3.30 0.36 -20.48
C GLU A 57 -2.83 -1.03 -20.94
N PRO A 58 -3.11 -1.44 -22.19
CA PRO A 58 -2.54 -2.66 -22.74
C PRO A 58 -1.02 -2.67 -22.56
N ASP A 59 -0.48 -3.77 -22.01
CA ASP A 59 0.94 -3.99 -21.74
C ASP A 59 1.60 -3.08 -20.68
N LYS A 60 0.86 -2.19 -20.02
CA LYS A 60 1.38 -1.28 -18.98
C LYS A 60 0.67 -1.33 -17.64
N GLY A 61 -0.49 -1.97 -17.56
CA GLY A 61 -1.22 -2.09 -16.30
C GLY A 61 -1.90 -0.79 -15.86
N ASN A 62 -2.19 -0.70 -14.57
CA ASN A 62 -2.84 0.47 -13.97
C ASN A 62 -1.85 1.64 -13.82
N PRO A 63 -2.30 2.89 -14.03
CA PRO A 63 -1.47 4.06 -13.76
C PRO A 63 -0.94 4.06 -12.32
N MET A 64 0.35 4.29 -12.19
CA MET A 64 1.03 4.32 -10.90
C MET A 64 2.02 5.47 -10.80
N TRP A 65 2.15 6.02 -9.60
CA TRP A 65 3.12 7.06 -9.28
C TRP A 65 3.56 6.97 -7.83
N TYR A 66 4.69 7.61 -7.52
CA TYR A 66 5.22 7.65 -6.17
C TYR A 66 4.89 8.98 -5.49
N LEU A 67 4.18 8.94 -4.38
CA LEU A 67 3.95 10.10 -3.53
C LEU A 67 5.04 10.17 -2.46
N THR A 68 5.67 11.33 -2.33
CA THR A 68 6.68 11.57 -1.28
C THR A 68 6.03 11.59 0.10
N GLN A 69 6.82 11.39 1.16
CA GLN A 69 6.33 11.49 2.53
C GLN A 69 5.70 12.87 2.84
N GLU A 70 6.19 13.94 2.21
CA GLU A 70 5.59 15.27 2.34
C GLU A 70 4.20 15.31 1.70
N GLN A 71 4.06 14.82 0.47
CA GLN A 71 2.76 14.74 -0.21
C GLN A 71 1.76 13.84 0.55
N VAL A 72 2.22 12.73 1.13
CA VAL A 72 1.37 11.87 1.97
C VAL A 72 0.94 12.58 3.26
N LYS A 73 1.75 13.48 3.83
CA LYS A 73 1.33 14.30 4.98
C LYS A 73 0.30 15.34 4.61
N ASP A 74 0.39 15.91 3.42
CA ASP A 74 -0.52 16.96 2.96
C ASP A 74 -1.88 16.42 2.52
N TYR A 75 -1.92 15.24 1.91
CA TYR A 75 -3.12 14.69 1.28
C TYR A 75 -3.61 13.37 1.86
N GLY A 76 -2.76 12.63 2.59
CA GLY A 76 -3.08 11.32 3.14
C GLY A 76 -3.80 11.38 4.49
N GLY A 77 -4.38 10.24 4.88
CA GLY A 77 -4.93 10.05 6.22
C GLY A 77 -3.84 9.74 7.27
N GLN A 78 -4.25 9.71 8.53
CA GLN A 78 -3.36 9.41 9.66
C GLN A 78 -2.69 8.04 9.53
N ASP A 79 -3.40 7.06 8.95
CA ASP A 79 -2.87 5.71 8.77
C ASP A 79 -1.79 5.65 7.69
N GLU A 80 -1.97 6.32 6.56
CA GLU A 80 -0.97 6.42 5.50
C GLU A 80 0.31 7.09 6.01
N ILE A 81 0.16 8.21 6.73
CA ILE A 81 1.29 8.94 7.34
C ILE A 81 2.06 8.01 8.28
N ARG A 82 1.35 7.28 9.15
CA ARG A 82 1.96 6.33 10.07
C ARG A 82 2.66 5.18 9.35
N MET A 83 2.06 4.62 8.30
CA MET A 83 2.65 3.53 7.51
C MET A 83 3.92 3.99 6.79
N VAL A 84 3.89 5.15 6.11
CA VAL A 84 5.04 5.70 5.37
C VAL A 84 6.22 6.03 6.30
N ALA A 85 5.92 6.55 7.49
CA ALA A 85 6.96 6.84 8.48
C ALA A 85 7.65 5.57 9.02
N ALA A 86 6.95 4.42 9.02
CA ALA A 86 7.37 3.24 9.78
C ALA A 86 7.82 2.04 8.95
N TYR A 87 7.60 2.00 7.62
CA TYR A 87 7.99 0.84 6.82
C TYR A 87 9.51 0.69 6.71
N ASP A 88 9.98 -0.54 6.57
CA ASP A 88 11.39 -0.85 6.28
C ASP A 88 11.60 -0.93 4.76
N PRO A 89 12.29 0.03 4.12
CA PRO A 89 12.44 0.04 2.67
C PRO A 89 13.27 -1.12 2.11
N SER A 90 13.94 -1.93 2.95
CA SER A 90 14.68 -3.09 2.47
C SER A 90 13.80 -4.30 2.14
N TRP A 91 12.57 -4.37 2.67
CA TRP A 91 11.64 -5.47 2.40
C TRP A 91 10.15 -5.08 2.46
N GLU A 92 9.82 -3.83 2.76
CA GLU A 92 8.45 -3.31 2.79
C GLU A 92 8.29 -2.09 1.88
N PHE A 93 7.07 -1.87 1.43
CA PHE A 93 6.63 -0.60 0.85
C PHE A 93 5.18 -0.31 1.26
N VAL A 94 4.74 0.93 1.05
CA VAL A 94 3.33 1.32 1.23
C VAL A 94 2.68 1.43 -0.14
N SER A 95 1.53 0.78 -0.31
CA SER A 95 0.67 0.88 -1.48
C SER A 95 -0.62 1.62 -1.11
N ILE A 96 -0.99 2.63 -1.90
CA ILE A 96 -2.26 3.35 -1.82
C ILE A 96 -3.05 3.02 -3.09
N LEU A 97 -4.20 2.38 -2.94
CA LEU A 97 -5.09 2.05 -4.04
C LEU A 97 -6.21 3.08 -4.10
N LEU A 98 -6.28 3.83 -5.21
CA LEU A 98 -7.42 4.69 -5.51
C LEU A 98 -8.50 3.83 -6.19
N LYS A 99 -9.72 3.90 -5.68
CA LYS A 99 -10.86 3.11 -6.14
C LYS A 99 -12.04 4.01 -6.48
N HIS A 100 -13.03 3.44 -7.17
CA HIS A 100 -14.26 4.15 -7.48
C HIS A 100 -14.97 4.65 -6.22
N GLU A 101 -15.83 5.66 -6.38
CA GLU A 101 -16.62 6.26 -5.29
C GLU A 101 -15.74 6.91 -4.20
N ASP A 102 -14.59 7.48 -4.59
CA ASP A 102 -13.63 8.15 -3.71
C ASP A 102 -13.09 7.25 -2.58
N LYS A 103 -13.15 5.93 -2.78
CA LYS A 103 -12.61 4.96 -1.83
C LYS A 103 -11.10 4.87 -1.99
N VAL A 104 -10.41 4.80 -0.85
CA VAL A 104 -8.97 4.61 -0.78
C VAL A 104 -8.68 3.42 0.13
N SER A 105 -7.75 2.56 -0.29
CA SER A 105 -7.25 1.47 0.56
C SER A 105 -5.74 1.52 0.61
N SER A 106 -5.20 1.44 1.83
CA SER A 106 -3.77 1.62 2.07
C SER A 106 -3.19 0.42 2.80
N TYR A 107 -2.07 -0.09 2.29
CA TYR A 107 -1.43 -1.29 2.79
C TYR A 107 0.07 -1.07 2.96
N ARG A 108 0.61 -1.47 4.10
CA ARG A 108 2.04 -1.74 4.24
C ARG A 108 2.30 -3.19 3.84
N VAL A 109 2.99 -3.38 2.72
CA VAL A 109 3.19 -4.66 2.04
C VAL A 109 4.61 -5.13 2.31
N GLY A 110 4.76 -6.35 2.82
CA GLY A 110 6.06 -7.01 2.95
C GLY A 110 6.34 -7.90 1.73
N VAL A 111 7.55 -7.84 1.22
CA VAL A 111 8.00 -8.62 0.06
C VAL A 111 8.59 -9.96 0.53
N PRO A 112 7.97 -11.11 0.17
CA PRO A 112 8.47 -12.42 0.57
C PRO A 112 9.92 -12.65 0.10
N GLY A 113 10.74 -13.26 0.96
CA GLY A 113 12.16 -13.55 0.66
C GLY A 113 13.13 -12.39 0.85
N GLN A 114 12.66 -11.14 1.02
CA GLN A 114 13.53 -9.99 1.34
C GLN A 114 13.78 -9.82 2.85
N LYS A 115 12.91 -10.40 3.69
CA LYS A 115 12.97 -10.28 5.15
C LYS A 115 14.19 -10.97 5.80
N SER A 116 14.96 -11.79 5.08
CA SER A 116 16.02 -12.64 5.64
C SER A 116 17.46 -12.16 5.42
N LYS A 117 17.75 -10.86 5.45
CA LYS A 117 19.15 -10.37 5.39
C LYS A 117 19.68 -9.72 6.67
N LEU A 118 18.92 -9.69 7.77
CA LEU A 118 19.31 -8.97 8.99
C LEU A 118 19.00 -9.70 10.32
N ASP A 119 18.84 -11.03 10.31
CA ASP A 119 18.89 -11.84 11.54
C ASP A 119 20.23 -12.57 11.68
#